data_AF-A0A1R1PLR5-F1
#
_entry.id   AF-A0A1R1PLR5-F1
#
_cell.length_a   1.000
_cell.length_b   1.000
_cell.length_c   1.000
_cell.angle_alpha   90.00
_cell.angle_beta   90.00
_cell.angle_gamma   90.00
#
_symmetry.space_group_name_H-M   'P 1'
#
loop_
_entity.id
_entity.type
_entity.pdbx_description
1 polymer ?
#
loop_
_entity_poly.entity_id
_entity_poly.type
_entity_poly.pdbx_seq_one_letter_code
_entity_poly.pdbx_strand_id
1 'polypeptide(L)'
;MNSVLFITPILIHPDWNKQFIITTDASKFGLGAMLSQITEEGERPVEFISCTTNKHEQNYAISHLEGLAVVWAVSKFKYYIWGKKFIIKTDHKSLIQLFNSSEITGRVARWAMLLRNYD
;
A
#
# COMPACT_ATOMS: atom_id res chain seq x y z
N MET A 1 -32.61 3.89 1.43
CA MET A 1 -31.75 4.38 2.53
C MET A 1 -30.51 3.51 2.58
N ASN A 2 -29.40 3.96 1.99
CA ASN A 2 -28.06 3.49 2.33
C ASN A 2 -27.20 4.73 2.31
N SER A 3 -27.10 5.35 3.48
CA SER A 3 -26.24 6.48 3.77
C SER A 3 -24.81 6.13 3.39
N VAL A 4 -24.40 6.54 2.19
CA VAL A 4 -22.98 6.68 1.86
C VAL A 4 -22.43 7.65 2.89
N LEU A 5 -21.52 7.18 3.74
CA LEU A 5 -20.85 7.98 4.76
C LEU A 5 -20.01 9.06 4.05
N PHE A 6 -20.62 10.20 3.72
CA PHE A 6 -19.94 11.40 3.25
C PHE A 6 -19.30 12.16 4.43
N ILE A 7 -18.55 11.44 5.28
CA ILE A 7 -17.56 12.13 6.09
C ILE A 7 -16.39 12.30 5.14
N THR A 8 -16.22 13.51 4.61
CA THR A 8 -14.99 13.84 3.87
C THR A 8 -13.85 13.59 4.85
N PRO A 9 -12.97 12.60 4.61
CA PRO A 9 -11.83 12.40 5.49
C PRO A 9 -10.99 13.67 5.42
N ILE A 10 -10.89 14.39 6.53
CA ILE A 10 -10.05 15.57 6.62
C ILE A 10 -8.62 15.07 6.48
N LEU A 11 -8.00 15.35 5.34
CA LEU A 11 -6.59 15.09 5.13
C LEU A 11 -5.79 15.97 6.08
N ILE A 12 -4.79 15.38 6.72
CA ILE A 12 -3.86 16.12 7.55
C ILE A 12 -2.61 16.48 6.75
N HIS A 13 -1.95 17.57 7.14
CA HIS A 13 -0.60 17.84 6.65
C HIS A 13 0.36 16.77 7.19
N PRO A 14 1.31 16.28 6.37
CA PRO A 14 2.28 15.30 6.81
C PRO A 14 3.21 15.89 7.86
N ASP A 15 3.34 15.20 9.00
CA ASP A 15 4.36 15.47 9.99
C ASP A 15 5.59 14.61 9.69
N TRP A 16 6.66 15.24 9.19
CA TRP A 16 7.88 14.54 8.77
C TRP A 16 8.65 13.86 9.90
N ASN A 17 8.33 14.16 11.17
CA ASN A 17 8.93 13.51 12.34
C ASN A 17 8.19 12.24 12.76
N LYS A 18 6.99 11.99 12.20
CA LYS A 18 6.19 10.82 12.52
C LYS A 18 6.33 9.73 11.46
N GLN A 19 6.15 8.49 11.90
CA GLN A 19 6.17 7.34 11.02
C GLN A 19 4.95 7.33 10.09
N PHE A 20 5.20 7.06 8.81
CA PHE A 20 4.14 6.85 7.83
C PHE A 20 3.62 5.42 7.85
N ILE A 21 2.32 5.28 7.61
CA ILE A 21 1.62 4.01 7.47
C ILE A 21 1.02 3.98 6.07
N ILE A 22 1.28 2.90 5.33
CA ILE A 22 0.70 2.64 4.02
C ILE A 22 -0.28 1.48 4.18
N THR A 23 -1.56 1.75 3.93
CA THR A 23 -2.59 0.71 3.87
C THR A 23 -2.97 0.50 2.42
N THR A 24 -2.96 -0.74 1.95
CA THR A 24 -3.28 -1.08 0.55
C THR A 24 -4.44 -2.04 0.44
N ASP A 25 -5.22 -1.89 -0.62
CA ASP A 25 -6.27 -2.83 -1.03
C ASP A 25 -6.17 -3.10 -2.53
N ALA A 26 -6.58 -4.29 -2.95
CA ALA A 26 -6.48 -4.73 -4.33
C ALA A 26 -7.70 -5.51 -4.75
N SER A 27 -8.22 -5.17 -5.92
CA SER A 27 -9.26 -5.94 -6.60
C SER A 27 -8.78 -6.32 -7.99
N LYS A 28 -9.55 -7.18 -8.67
CA LYS A 28 -9.27 -7.48 -10.08
C LYS A 28 -9.23 -6.22 -10.93
N PHE A 29 -10.04 -5.19 -10.64
CA PHE A 29 -10.24 -4.03 -11.51
C PHE A 29 -9.43 -2.78 -11.12
N GLY A 30 -8.88 -2.76 -9.91
CA GLY A 30 -8.17 -1.59 -9.43
C GLY A 30 -7.37 -1.86 -8.16
N LEU A 31 -6.40 -0.98 -7.93
CA LEU A 31 -5.55 -0.92 -6.76
C LEU A 31 -5.87 0.36 -6.01
N GLY A 32 -5.89 0.28 -4.69
CA GLY A 32 -6.10 1.42 -3.79
C GLY A 32 -5.02 1.45 -2.71
N ALA A 33 -4.64 2.65 -2.31
CA ALA A 33 -3.80 2.82 -1.13
C ALA A 33 -4.07 4.14 -0.41
N MET A 34 -3.82 4.12 0.90
CA MET A 34 -3.88 5.28 1.79
C MET A 34 -2.52 5.42 2.48
N LEU A 35 -1.98 6.63 2.45
CA LEU A 35 -0.90 7.06 3.33
C LEU A 35 -1.51 7.74 4.55
N SER A 36 -1.13 7.33 5.75
CA SER A 36 -1.65 7.85 7.02
C SER A 36 -0.57 8.00 8.07
N GLN A 37 -0.89 8.74 9.14
CA GLN A 37 -0.04 8.89 10.32
C GLN A 37 -0.86 8.79 11.59
N ILE A 38 -0.24 8.35 12.68
CA ILE A 38 -0.86 8.36 14.01
C ILE A 38 -0.79 9.77 14.60
N THR A 39 -1.96 10.30 14.93
CA THR A 39 -2.15 11.57 15.64
C THR A 39 -2.66 11.30 17.05
N GLU A 40 -2.79 12.36 17.86
CA GLU A 40 -3.42 12.26 19.19
C GLU A 40 -4.86 11.75 19.11
N GLU A 41 -5.54 12.00 17.99
CA GLU A 41 -6.91 11.58 17.72
C GLU A 41 -6.99 10.21 17.00
N GLY A 42 -5.86 9.52 16.82
CA GLY A 42 -5.77 8.24 16.12
C GLY A 42 -5.18 8.36 14.72
N GLU A 43 -5.36 7.31 13.90
CA GLU A 43 -4.85 7.27 12.54
C GLU A 43 -5.60 8.24 11.63
N ARG A 44 -4.88 9.18 11.02
CA ARG A 44 -5.43 10.18 10.10
C ARG A 44 -4.79 10.06 8.71
N PRO A 45 -5.59 10.16 7.63
CA PRO A 45 -5.07 10.08 6.28
C PRO A 45 -4.30 11.35 5.89
N VAL A 46 -3.18 11.15 5.21
CA VAL A 46 -2.36 12.19 4.56
C VAL A 46 -2.71 12.27 3.09
N GLU A 47 -2.80 11.12 2.41
CA GLU A 47 -3.08 11.05 0.97
C GLU A 47 -3.75 9.73 0.60
N PHE A 48 -4.64 9.77 -0.40
CA PHE A 48 -5.25 8.59 -1.00
C PHE A 48 -4.86 8.50 -2.47
N ILE A 49 -4.55 7.29 -2.93
CA ILE A 49 -4.27 7.01 -4.34
C ILE A 49 -5.08 5.80 -4.80
N SER A 50 -5.50 5.81 -6.06
CA SER A 50 -6.12 4.66 -6.71
C SER A 50 -5.74 4.61 -8.19
N CYS A 51 -5.74 3.42 -8.76
CA CYS A 51 -5.61 3.24 -10.21
C CYS A 51 -6.34 1.99 -10.69
N THR A 52 -6.64 1.94 -11.98
CA THR A 52 -7.22 0.76 -12.62
C THR A 52 -6.13 -0.23 -13.03
N THR A 53 -6.43 -1.52 -12.91
CA THR A 53 -5.54 -2.59 -13.36
C THR A 53 -5.66 -2.81 -14.86
N ASN A 54 -4.56 -3.17 -15.51
CA ASN A 54 -4.59 -3.56 -16.92
C ASN A 54 -5.08 -5.00 -17.12
N LYS A 55 -5.34 -5.38 -18.38
CA LYS A 55 -5.84 -6.73 -18.74
C LYS A 55 -4.92 -7.86 -18.27
N HIS A 56 -3.60 -7.65 -18.20
CA HIS A 56 -2.67 -8.69 -17.76
C HIS A 56 -2.71 -8.85 -16.24
N GLU A 57 -2.78 -7.73 -15.51
CA GLU A 57 -2.89 -7.71 -14.05
C GLU A 57 -4.19 -8.32 -13.56
N GLN A 58 -5.31 -8.10 -14.28
CA GLN A 58 -6.60 -8.73 -14.00
C GLN A 58 -6.57 -10.26 -13.95
N ASN A 59 -5.58 -10.88 -14.61
CA ASN A 59 -5.38 -12.34 -14.62
C ASN A 59 -4.48 -12.84 -13.48
N TYR A 60 -3.95 -11.96 -12.64
CA TYR A 60 -3.13 -12.36 -11.51
C TYR A 60 -4.01 -12.99 -10.41
N ALA A 61 -3.41 -13.93 -9.66
CA ALA A 61 -3.99 -14.39 -8.41
C ALA A 61 -4.13 -13.20 -7.43
N ILE A 62 -5.13 -13.25 -6.55
CA ILE A 62 -5.42 -12.17 -5.59
C ILE A 62 -4.18 -11.81 -4.77
N SER A 63 -3.42 -12.79 -4.28
CA SER A 63 -2.17 -12.55 -3.53
C SER A 63 -1.11 -11.79 -4.33
N HIS A 64 -1.06 -11.99 -5.64
CA HIS A 64 -0.17 -11.22 -6.52
C HIS A 64 -0.69 -9.82 -6.81
N LEU A 65 -2.02 -9.61 -6.84
CA LEU A 65 -2.62 -8.28 -6.95
C LEU A 65 -2.35 -7.43 -5.71
N GLU A 66 -2.43 -8.03 -4.53
CA GLU A 66 -2.08 -7.34 -3.28
C GLU A 66 -0.58 -7.00 -3.22
N GLY A 67 0.28 -7.94 -3.62
CA GLY A 67 1.71 -7.66 -3.77
C GLY A 67 2.00 -6.53 -4.75
N LEU A 68 1.27 -6.49 -5.87
CA LEU A 68 1.34 -5.39 -6.81
C LEU A 68 0.87 -4.08 -6.19
N ALA A 69 -0.24 -4.08 -5.43
CA ALA A 69 -0.75 -2.89 -4.75
C ALA A 69 0.27 -2.29 -3.79
N VAL A 70 0.97 -3.12 -3.00
CA VAL A 70 2.04 -2.67 -2.11
C VAL A 70 3.18 -2.02 -2.87
N VAL A 71 3.72 -2.71 -3.88
CA VAL A 71 4.86 -2.21 -4.67
C VAL A 71 4.50 -0.91 -5.38
N TRP A 72 3.30 -0.87 -5.96
CA TRP A 72 2.77 0.31 -6.61
C TRP A 72 2.60 1.48 -5.63
N ALA A 73 2.02 1.24 -4.45
CA ALA A 73 1.80 2.26 -3.43
C ALA A 73 3.12 2.83 -2.90
N VAL A 74 4.10 1.98 -2.58
CA VAL A 74 5.44 2.39 -2.16
C VAL A 74 6.11 3.24 -3.23
N SER A 75 6.01 2.84 -4.51
CA SER A 75 6.56 3.63 -5.60
C SER A 75 5.88 5.00 -5.76
N LYS A 76 4.57 5.11 -5.46
CA LYS A 76 3.82 6.36 -5.55
C LYS A 76 4.13 7.28 -4.37
N PHE A 77 4.21 6.73 -3.17
CA PHE A 77 4.52 7.49 -1.94
C PHE A 77 6.02 7.69 -1.71
N LYS A 78 6.89 7.36 -2.67
CA LYS A 78 8.34 7.41 -2.53
C LYS A 78 8.85 8.72 -1.90
N TYR A 79 8.29 9.87 -2.24
CA TYR A 79 8.74 11.17 -1.72
C TYR A 79 8.40 11.38 -0.24
N TYR A 80 7.43 10.65 0.32
CA TYR A 80 7.10 10.70 1.74
C TYR A 80 7.99 9.78 2.57
N ILE A 81 8.28 8.60 2.05
CA ILE A 81 8.89 7.49 2.79
C ILE A 81 10.39 7.31 2.52
N TRP A 82 10.97 8.03 1.55
CA TRP A 82 12.39 7.89 1.22
C TRP A 82 13.28 8.20 2.43
N GLY A 83 14.16 7.26 2.79
CA GLY A 83 15.08 7.39 3.92
C GLY A 83 14.40 7.39 5.30
N LYS A 84 13.14 6.93 5.39
CA LYS A 84 12.38 6.84 6.64
C LYS A 84 11.81 5.44 6.81
N LYS A 85 11.74 4.97 8.05
CA LYS A 85 10.97 3.76 8.37
C LYS A 85 9.48 4.05 8.21
N PHE A 86 8.76 3.07 7.65
CA PHE A 86 7.31 3.13 7.48
C PHE A 86 6.71 1.75 7.74
N ILE A 87 5.38 1.70 7.92
CA ILE A 87 4.65 0.46 8.17
C ILE A 87 3.75 0.19 6.96
N ILE A 88 3.77 -1.03 6.46
CA ILE A 88 2.76 -1.50 5.50
C ILE A 88 1.69 -2.26 6.29
N LYS A 89 0.44 -1.78 6.24
CA LYS A 89 -0.72 -2.46 6.78
C LYS A 89 -1.45 -3.18 5.65
N THR A 90 -1.61 -4.48 5.82
CA THR A 90 -2.38 -5.36 4.93
C THR A 90 -3.15 -6.36 5.79
N ASP A 91 -4.39 -6.63 5.42
CA ASP A 91 -5.23 -7.65 6.03
C ASP A 91 -4.92 -9.06 5.51
N HIS A 92 -4.11 -9.17 4.47
CA HIS A 92 -3.89 -10.44 3.79
C HIS A 92 -2.59 -11.13 4.21
N LYS A 93 -2.73 -12.15 5.07
CA LYS A 93 -1.61 -12.98 5.56
C LYS A 93 -0.78 -13.61 4.45
N SER A 94 -1.39 -13.90 3.30
CA SER A 94 -0.70 -14.49 2.14
C SER A 94 0.39 -13.58 1.58
N LEU A 95 0.27 -12.26 1.76
CA LEU A 95 1.27 -11.29 1.32
C LEU A 95 2.57 -11.40 2.12
N ILE A 96 2.47 -11.61 3.43
CA ILE A 96 3.63 -11.86 4.31
C ILE A 96 4.35 -13.12 3.84
N GLN A 97 3.59 -14.17 3.53
CA GLN A 97 4.15 -15.43 3.02
C GLN A 97 4.76 -15.28 1.62
N LEU A 98 4.19 -14.44 0.76
CA LEU A 98 4.68 -14.16 -0.59
C LEU A 98 6.10 -13.59 -0.58
N PHE A 99 6.41 -12.71 0.38
CA PHE A 99 7.72 -12.08 0.50
C PHE A 99 8.71 -12.86 1.38
N ASN A 100 8.22 -13.73 2.28
CA ASN A 100 9.06 -14.54 3.16
C ASN A 100 9.43 -15.92 2.60
N SER A 101 8.92 -16.30 1.42
CA SER A 101 9.27 -17.60 0.83
C SER A 101 10.74 -17.63 0.41
N SER A 102 11.42 -18.75 0.69
CA SER A 102 12.84 -18.95 0.36
C SER A 102 13.11 -19.03 -1.15
N GLU A 103 12.07 -19.24 -1.96
CA GLU A 103 12.15 -19.38 -3.42
C GLU A 103 11.34 -18.30 -4.15
N ILE A 104 11.55 -17.02 -3.79
CA ILE A 104 11.00 -15.92 -4.58
C ILE A 104 11.68 -15.86 -5.96
N THR A 105 10.91 -16.05 -7.03
CA THR A 105 11.41 -16.00 -8.42
C THR A 105 10.59 -15.03 -9.27
N GLY A 106 11.15 -14.64 -10.42
CA GLY A 106 10.45 -13.84 -11.42
C GLY A 106 9.98 -12.48 -10.90
N ARG A 107 8.66 -12.25 -10.92
CA ARG A 107 8.06 -10.94 -10.60
C ARG A 107 8.18 -10.59 -9.12
N VAL A 108 7.92 -11.54 -8.23
CA VAL A 108 7.94 -11.35 -6.77
C VAL A 108 9.35 -11.04 -6.29
N ALA A 109 10.38 -11.67 -6.88
CA ALA A 109 11.78 -11.35 -6.61
C ALA A 109 12.11 -9.88 -6.93
N ARG A 110 11.68 -9.38 -8.10
CA ARG A 110 11.89 -7.96 -8.48
C ARG A 110 11.17 -7.01 -7.54
N TRP A 111 9.97 -7.36 -7.11
CA TRP A 111 9.20 -6.60 -6.13
C TRP A 111 9.90 -6.54 -4.77
N ALA A 112 10.38 -7.68 -4.27
CA ALA A 112 11.13 -7.76 -3.03
C ALA A 112 12.41 -6.89 -3.10
N MET A 113 13.13 -6.93 -4.22
CA MET A 113 14.31 -6.07 -4.44
C MET A 113 13.96 -4.59 -4.41
N LEU A 114 12.83 -4.19 -5.00
CA LEU A 114 12.39 -2.80 -4.98
C LEU A 114 12.07 -2.35 -3.57
N LEU A 115 11.33 -3.16 -2.81
CA LEU A 115 10.95 -2.84 -1.43
C LEU A 115 12.17 -2.74 -0.50
N ARG A 116 13.19 -3.58 -0.70
CA ARG A 116 14.48 -3.50 0.04
C ARG A 116 15.24 -2.19 -0.17
N ASN A 117 14.94 -1.41 -1.22
CA ASN A 117 15.57 -0.09 -1.39
C ASN A 117 15.03 0.97 -0.42
N TYR A 118 13.93 0.69 0.28
CA TYR A 118 13.27 1.61 1.20
C TYR A 118 13.51 1.25 2.68
N ASP A 119 14.64 0.56 2.96
CA ASP A 119 15.14 0.00 4.24
C ASP A 119 14.79 -1.48 4.48
#